data_AF-A0A2S9LLU6-F1
#
_entry.id   AF-A0A2S9LLU6-F1
#
_cell.length_a   1.000
_cell.length_b   1.000
_cell.length_c   1.000
_cell.angle_alpha   90.00
_cell.angle_beta   90.00
_cell.angle_gamma   90.00
#
_symmetry.space_group_name_H-M   'P 1'
#
loop_
_entity.id
_entity.type
_entity.pdbx_description
1 polymer ?
#
loop_
_entity_poly.entity_id
_entity_poly.type
_entity_poly.pdbx_seq_one_letter_code
_entity_poly.pdbx_strand_id
1 'polypeptide(L)'
;MKRASDDAVALPRFSGYDVLAKRDTPSWNDATRRAIDARLRVAATAPRHFDAEQYATLGALCDRIVPQREGGSGTVPTAALIDARLATDEGDGFRDARLPPLRVAWHTGLAALDTMARHAYGRPFASLAESDADALLRAVQQGQVDRKVEAAWAGMDPRMFFSKRVLMDICGAYYSHPFAWNEIGFGGPASPRGYVRMDFNRRDPWEARMDGEGDRDGH
;
A
#
# COMPACT_ATOMS: atom_id res chain seq x y z
N MET A 1 14.22 -35.04 14.16
CA MET A 1 13.35 -34.28 13.22
C MET A 1 12.16 -33.73 13.99
N LYS A 2 12.14 -32.42 14.25
CA LYS A 2 11.00 -31.74 14.87
C LYS A 2 10.09 -31.30 13.72
N ARG A 3 8.82 -31.74 13.70
CA ARG A 3 7.83 -31.24 12.73
C ARG A 3 7.68 -29.73 12.94
N ALA A 4 7.81 -28.96 11.87
CA ALA A 4 7.41 -27.56 11.87
C ALA A 4 5.89 -27.52 12.10
N SER A 5 5.48 -26.72 13.08
CA SER A 5 4.08 -26.38 13.32
C SER A 5 3.59 -25.55 12.13
N ASP A 6 2.61 -26.07 11.42
CA ASP A 6 1.96 -25.46 10.24
C ASP A 6 0.79 -24.54 10.64
N ASP A 7 0.76 -24.09 11.91
CA ASP A 7 -0.13 -23.01 12.31
C ASP A 7 0.39 -21.71 11.70
N ALA A 8 -0.33 -21.19 10.70
CA ALA A 8 -0.14 -19.83 10.23
C ALA A 8 -0.18 -18.91 11.46
N VAL A 9 0.95 -18.29 11.78
CA VAL A 9 1.04 -17.34 12.89
C VAL A 9 0.01 -16.25 12.63
N ALA A 10 -1.12 -16.30 13.34
CA ALA A 10 -2.12 -15.28 13.28
C ALA A 10 -1.46 -13.97 13.73
N LEU A 11 -1.44 -12.98 12.84
CA LEU A 11 -0.91 -11.67 13.20
C LEU A 11 -1.68 -11.11 14.41
N PRO A 12 -0.99 -10.41 15.33
CA PRO A 12 -1.64 -9.80 16.48
C PRO A 12 -2.76 -8.86 16.02
N ARG A 13 -3.85 -8.84 16.78
CA ARG A 13 -5.03 -8.00 16.52
C ARG A 13 -5.12 -6.89 17.55
N PHE A 14 -5.64 -5.75 17.12
CA PHE A 14 -5.79 -4.55 17.94
C PHE A 14 -7.24 -4.06 17.86
N SER A 15 -8.20 -4.92 18.21
CA SER A 15 -9.63 -4.72 17.93
C SER A 15 -10.23 -3.47 18.60
N GLY A 16 -9.65 -3.02 19.72
CA GLY A 16 -10.06 -1.80 20.44
C GLY A 16 -9.24 -0.55 20.12
N TYR A 17 -8.27 -0.63 19.19
CA TYR A 17 -7.39 0.50 18.89
C TYR A 17 -7.90 1.31 17.71
N ASP A 18 -8.08 2.61 17.93
CA ASP A 18 -8.32 3.58 16.88
C ASP A 18 -7.31 4.72 16.97
N VAL A 19 -6.41 4.79 15.98
CA VAL A 19 -5.41 5.84 15.85
C VAL A 19 -6.04 7.22 15.65
N LEU A 20 -7.26 7.30 15.08
CA LEU A 20 -7.98 8.56 14.90
C LEU A 20 -8.48 9.14 16.23
N ALA A 21 -8.66 8.34 17.28
CA ALA A 21 -8.97 8.84 18.63
C ALA A 21 -7.87 9.76 19.19
N LYS A 22 -6.64 9.67 18.64
CA LYS A 22 -5.54 10.56 18.99
C LYS A 22 -5.67 11.94 18.38
N ARG A 23 -6.57 12.12 17.41
CA ARG A 23 -6.71 13.34 16.63
C ARG A 23 -6.69 14.55 17.53
N ASP A 24 -7.61 14.67 18.47
CA ASP A 24 -7.79 15.87 19.32
C ASP A 24 -6.89 15.93 20.56
N THR A 25 -5.87 15.08 20.61
CA THR A 25 -4.87 15.08 21.68
C THR A 25 -3.61 15.86 21.26
N PRO A 26 -2.71 16.20 22.21
CA PRO A 26 -1.40 16.77 21.91
C PRO A 26 -0.48 15.85 21.07
N SER A 27 -0.90 14.59 20.82
CA SER A 27 -0.11 13.64 20.03
C SER A 27 0.05 14.07 18.57
N TRP A 28 -0.89 14.83 18.01
CA TRP A 28 -0.81 15.34 16.64
C TRP A 28 -0.82 16.87 16.60
N ASN A 29 0.22 17.42 15.99
CA ASN A 29 0.25 18.82 15.59
C ASN A 29 -0.65 19.08 14.38
N ASP A 30 -0.84 20.35 14.03
CA ASP A 30 -1.73 20.74 12.93
C ASP A 30 -1.28 20.22 11.56
N ALA A 31 0.04 20.08 11.35
CA ALA A 31 0.56 19.53 10.10
C ALA A 31 0.17 18.05 9.93
N THR A 32 0.31 17.25 10.98
CA THR A 32 -0.13 15.85 10.99
C THR A 32 -1.64 15.75 10.78
N ARG A 33 -2.44 16.59 11.43
CA ARG A 33 -3.91 16.62 11.24
C ARG A 33 -4.29 16.91 9.79
N ARG A 34 -3.70 17.94 9.18
CA ARG A 34 -3.93 18.28 7.77
C ARG A 34 -3.55 17.16 6.81
N ALA A 35 -2.41 16.51 7.04
CA ALA A 35 -1.95 15.39 6.22
C ALA A 35 -2.91 14.19 6.31
N ILE A 36 -3.34 13.83 7.52
CA ILE A 36 -4.30 12.73 7.75
C ILE A 36 -5.66 13.05 7.13
N ASP A 37 -6.13 14.29 7.27
CA ASP A 37 -7.36 14.77 6.66
C ASP A 37 -7.36 14.68 5.14
N ALA A 38 -6.23 15.02 4.51
CA ALA A 38 -6.07 14.87 3.06
C ALA A 38 -6.16 13.40 2.64
N ARG A 39 -5.54 12.48 3.39
CA ARG A 39 -5.60 11.04 3.14
C ARG A 39 -7.01 10.48 3.30
N LEU A 40 -7.73 10.86 4.35
CA LEU A 40 -9.10 10.40 4.60
C LEU A 40 -10.08 10.84 3.50
N ARG A 41 -9.85 11.99 2.87
CA ARG A 41 -10.72 12.51 1.80
C ARG A 41 -10.29 12.15 0.39
N VAL A 42 -9.12 11.52 0.21
CA VAL A 42 -8.49 11.34 -1.11
C VAL A 42 -9.40 10.58 -2.08
N ALA A 43 -10.09 9.54 -1.59
CA ALA A 43 -10.97 8.71 -2.40
C ALA A 43 -12.13 9.49 -3.04
N ALA A 44 -12.67 10.50 -2.34
CA ALA A 44 -13.79 11.31 -2.83
C ALA A 44 -13.40 12.22 -4.01
N THR A 45 -12.09 12.37 -4.27
CA THR A 45 -11.56 13.23 -5.33
C THR A 45 -10.87 12.45 -6.44
N ALA A 46 -10.78 11.12 -6.34
CA ALA A 46 -10.09 10.28 -7.32
C ALA A 46 -11.03 9.78 -8.44
N PRO A 47 -10.49 9.50 -9.65
CA PRO A 47 -9.10 9.77 -10.07
C PRO A 47 -8.88 11.25 -10.41
N ARG A 48 -7.64 11.71 -10.19
CA ARG A 48 -7.13 13.07 -10.44
C ARG A 48 -6.05 13.10 -11.51
N HIS A 49 -5.34 11.99 -11.71
CA HIS A 49 -4.27 11.90 -12.70
C HIS A 49 -4.59 10.93 -13.82
N PHE A 50 -4.98 9.71 -13.47
CA PHE A 50 -5.24 8.65 -14.44
C PHE A 50 -6.62 8.78 -15.07
N ASP A 51 -6.76 8.22 -16.27
CA ASP A 51 -8.06 7.94 -16.84
C ASP A 51 -8.75 6.76 -16.13
N ALA A 52 -10.00 6.48 -16.51
CA ALA A 52 -10.80 5.43 -15.87
C ALA A 52 -10.22 4.01 -16.05
N GLU A 53 -9.62 3.70 -17.20
CA GLU A 53 -9.09 2.35 -17.48
C GLU A 53 -7.78 2.12 -16.72
N GLN A 54 -6.90 3.12 -16.71
CA GLN A 54 -5.66 3.11 -15.94
C GLN A 54 -5.94 3.03 -14.44
N TYR A 55 -6.91 3.81 -13.95
CA TYR A 55 -7.29 3.80 -12.54
C TYR A 55 -7.90 2.45 -12.12
N ALA A 56 -8.73 1.83 -12.97
CA ALA A 56 -9.26 0.49 -12.72
C ALA A 56 -8.13 -0.56 -12.67
N THR A 57 -7.16 -0.48 -13.58
CA THR A 57 -5.98 -1.37 -13.58
C THR A 57 -5.14 -1.18 -12.32
N LEU A 58 -4.94 0.07 -11.89
CA LEU A 58 -4.25 0.38 -10.64
C LEU A 58 -5.00 -0.17 -9.42
N GLY A 59 -6.33 -0.07 -9.39
CA GLY A 59 -7.18 -0.65 -8.35
C GLY A 59 -6.95 -2.14 -8.21
N ALA A 60 -7.13 -2.89 -9.31
CA ALA A 60 -6.91 -4.33 -9.33
C ALA A 60 -5.47 -4.70 -8.95
N LEU A 61 -4.47 -3.92 -9.39
CA LEU A 61 -3.08 -4.12 -8.99
C LEU A 61 -2.90 -3.93 -7.47
N CYS A 62 -3.48 -2.87 -6.88
CA CYS A 62 -3.41 -2.64 -5.45
C CYS A 62 -4.03 -3.79 -4.65
N ASP A 63 -5.18 -4.31 -5.09
CA ASP A 63 -5.88 -5.42 -4.43
C ASP A 63 -5.06 -6.72 -4.43
N ARG A 64 -4.18 -6.92 -5.42
CA ARG A 64 -3.26 -8.06 -5.45
C ARG A 64 -2.00 -7.88 -4.60
N ILE A 65 -1.52 -6.65 -4.45
CA ILE A 65 -0.27 -6.36 -3.74
C ILE A 65 -0.51 -6.18 -2.23
N VAL A 66 -1.60 -5.51 -1.86
CA VAL A 66 -2.02 -5.27 -0.47
C VAL A 66 -3.49 -5.68 -0.29
N PRO A 67 -3.79 -6.99 -0.29
CA PRO A 67 -5.16 -7.48 -0.12
C PRO A 67 -5.72 -7.05 1.24
N GLN A 68 -6.91 -6.45 1.21
CA GLN A 68 -7.57 -5.93 2.41
C GLN A 68 -8.64 -6.90 2.89
N ARG A 69 -8.74 -7.07 4.21
CA ARG A 69 -9.76 -7.94 4.82
C ARG A 69 -11.06 -7.17 4.99
N GLU A 70 -12.18 -7.82 4.68
CA GLU A 70 -13.49 -7.29 5.03
C GLU A 70 -13.66 -7.18 6.55
N GLY A 71 -14.30 -6.10 7.01
CA GLY A 71 -14.61 -5.88 8.44
C GLY A 71 -13.51 -5.24 9.28
N GLY A 72 -12.42 -4.73 8.69
CA GLY A 72 -11.40 -3.92 9.38
C GLY A 72 -11.88 -2.50 9.74
N SER A 73 -10.97 -1.64 10.22
CA SER A 73 -11.24 -0.24 10.58
C SER A 73 -11.62 0.68 9.41
N GLY A 74 -11.81 0.13 8.21
CA GLY A 74 -12.13 0.82 6.96
C GLY A 74 -11.24 0.36 5.81
N THR A 75 -11.66 0.61 4.58
CA THR A 75 -10.87 0.30 3.37
C THR A 75 -9.88 1.43 3.10
N VAL A 76 -8.60 1.09 2.99
CA VAL A 76 -7.52 2.00 2.56
C VAL A 76 -7.65 2.25 1.05
N PRO A 77 -7.83 3.50 0.59
CA PRO A 77 -8.00 3.80 -0.83
C PRO A 77 -6.63 3.92 -1.52
N THR A 78 -5.87 2.82 -1.60
CA THR A 78 -4.47 2.80 -2.05
C THR A 78 -4.28 3.36 -3.46
N ALA A 79 -5.16 2.99 -4.40
CA ALA A 79 -5.12 3.52 -5.76
C ALA A 79 -5.31 5.05 -5.79
N ALA A 80 -6.23 5.59 -5.00
CA ALA A 80 -6.47 7.03 -4.88
C ALA A 80 -5.27 7.77 -4.29
N LEU A 81 -4.57 7.17 -3.33
CA LEU A 81 -3.35 7.75 -2.74
C LEU A 81 -2.21 7.85 -3.77
N ILE A 82 -2.01 6.81 -4.57
CA ILE A 82 -1.01 6.79 -5.65
C ILE A 82 -1.39 7.80 -6.74
N ASP A 83 -2.64 7.78 -7.19
CA ASP A 83 -3.15 8.70 -8.20
C ASP A 83 -3.01 10.18 -7.77
N ALA A 84 -3.39 10.51 -6.53
CA ALA A 84 -3.25 11.86 -5.99
C ALA A 84 -1.79 12.31 -5.89
N ARG A 85 -0.88 11.40 -5.50
CA ARG A 85 0.56 11.66 -5.45
C ARG A 85 1.10 11.93 -6.85
N LEU A 86 0.67 11.14 -7.84
CA LEU A 86 1.06 11.40 -9.22
C LEU A 86 0.49 12.72 -9.70
N ALA A 87 -0.74 13.09 -9.34
CA ALA A 87 -1.33 14.36 -9.74
C ALA A 87 -0.49 15.58 -9.33
N THR A 88 0.15 15.56 -8.15
CA THR A 88 0.98 16.67 -7.64
C THR A 88 2.42 16.67 -8.19
N ASP A 89 2.84 15.62 -8.90
CA ASP A 89 4.23 15.41 -9.38
C ASP A 89 5.33 15.48 -8.30
N GLU A 90 4.97 15.26 -7.03
CA GLU A 90 5.97 15.26 -5.97
C GLU A 90 6.81 13.98 -6.04
N GLY A 91 8.03 14.12 -6.57
CA GLY A 91 9.00 13.03 -6.66
C GLY A 91 9.54 12.60 -5.30
N ASP A 92 10.06 11.37 -5.23
CA ASP A 92 10.65 10.76 -4.02
C ASP A 92 11.91 11.47 -3.47
N GLY A 93 12.41 12.51 -4.13
CA GLY A 93 13.75 13.06 -3.92
C GLY A 93 14.90 12.12 -4.36
N PHE A 94 14.59 10.83 -4.64
CA PHE A 94 15.50 9.82 -5.16
C PHE A 94 14.83 9.01 -6.27
N ARG A 95 15.48 8.88 -7.42
CA ARG A 95 15.03 8.05 -8.55
C ARG A 95 16.15 7.10 -8.98
N ASP A 96 15.85 5.81 -9.06
CA ASP A 96 16.77 4.85 -9.70
C ASP A 96 16.93 5.22 -11.17
N ALA A 97 18.17 5.46 -11.62
CA ALA A 97 18.46 5.96 -12.96
C ALA A 97 17.98 5.03 -14.10
N ARG A 98 17.74 3.74 -13.80
CA ARG A 98 17.23 2.76 -14.76
C ARG A 98 15.72 2.89 -15.00
N LEU A 99 15.02 3.66 -14.18
CA LEU A 99 13.60 3.91 -14.35
C LEU A 99 13.35 5.25 -15.06
N PRO A 100 12.34 5.33 -15.93
CA PRO A 100 11.86 6.60 -16.44
C PRO A 100 11.28 7.47 -15.30
N PRO A 101 10.98 8.76 -15.55
CA PRO A 101 10.29 9.61 -14.58
C PRO A 101 9.02 8.96 -14.01
N LEU A 102 8.65 9.31 -12.79
CA LEU A 102 7.62 8.61 -12.00
C LEU A 102 6.31 8.39 -12.79
N ARG A 103 5.74 9.45 -13.37
CA ARG A 103 4.51 9.36 -14.18
C ARG A 103 4.66 8.47 -15.39
N VAL A 104 5.79 8.59 -16.10
CA VAL A 104 6.08 7.76 -17.28
C VAL A 104 6.16 6.29 -16.88
N ALA A 105 6.86 5.98 -15.78
CA ALA A 105 6.96 4.61 -15.28
C ALA A 105 5.58 4.01 -14.97
N TRP A 106 4.71 4.78 -14.31
CA TRP A 106 3.37 4.33 -13.96
C TRP A 106 2.44 4.17 -15.18
N HIS A 107 2.38 5.15 -16.09
CA HIS A 107 1.58 5.00 -17.31
C HIS A 107 2.05 3.82 -18.16
N THR A 108 3.36 3.68 -18.38
CA THR A 108 3.92 2.57 -19.15
C THR A 108 3.62 1.23 -18.47
N GLY A 109 3.82 1.12 -17.16
CA GLY A 109 3.58 -0.12 -16.42
C GLY A 109 2.12 -0.55 -16.43
N LEU A 110 1.16 0.37 -16.21
CA LEU A 110 -0.27 0.05 -16.25
C LEU A 110 -0.73 -0.34 -17.66
N ALA A 111 -0.29 0.38 -18.69
CA ALA A 111 -0.58 0.02 -20.08
C ALA A 111 0.01 -1.35 -20.47
N ALA A 112 1.21 -1.67 -19.99
CA ALA A 112 1.85 -2.95 -20.24
C ALA A 112 1.11 -4.11 -19.54
N LEU A 113 0.66 -3.92 -18.29
CA LEU A 113 -0.17 -4.90 -17.59
C LEU A 113 -1.49 -5.17 -18.32
N ASP A 114 -2.17 -4.12 -18.78
CA ASP A 114 -3.42 -4.26 -19.53
C ASP A 114 -3.20 -4.96 -20.87
N THR A 115 -2.11 -4.63 -21.57
CA THR A 115 -1.71 -5.30 -22.82
C THR A 115 -1.42 -6.79 -22.59
N MET A 116 -0.69 -7.12 -21.52
CA MET A 116 -0.41 -8.50 -21.14
C MET A 116 -1.70 -9.28 -20.84
N ALA A 117 -2.64 -8.67 -20.11
CA ALA A 117 -3.93 -9.26 -19.79
C ALA A 117 -4.78 -9.53 -21.03
N ARG A 118 -4.89 -8.54 -21.94
CA ARG A 118 -5.64 -8.70 -23.19
C ARG A 118 -5.03 -9.77 -24.09
N HIS A 119 -3.70 -9.85 -24.15
CA HIS A 119 -3.00 -10.86 -24.95
C HIS A 119 -3.19 -12.28 -24.41
N ALA A 120 -3.07 -12.47 -23.09
CA ALA A 120 -3.15 -13.80 -22.48
C ALA A 120 -4.61 -14.29 -22.28
N TYR A 121 -5.54 -13.39 -22.00
CA TYR A 121 -6.90 -13.73 -21.52
C TYR A 121 -8.04 -13.04 -22.28
N GLY A 122 -7.73 -12.21 -23.28
CA GLY A 122 -8.72 -11.51 -24.10
C GLY A 122 -9.53 -10.43 -23.36
N ARG A 123 -9.10 -10.00 -22.17
CA ARG A 123 -9.80 -9.01 -21.34
C ARG A 123 -8.83 -8.07 -20.60
N PRO A 124 -9.28 -6.89 -20.16
CA PRO A 124 -8.47 -5.96 -19.39
C PRO A 124 -7.96 -6.56 -18.08
N PHE A 125 -6.83 -6.07 -17.57
CA PHE A 125 -6.23 -6.57 -16.32
C PHE A 125 -7.20 -6.44 -15.14
N ALA A 126 -7.93 -5.32 -15.07
CA ALA A 126 -8.92 -5.07 -14.03
C ALA A 126 -10.12 -6.05 -14.02
N SER A 127 -10.28 -6.86 -15.07
CA SER A 127 -11.37 -7.83 -15.20
C SER A 127 -10.90 -9.29 -15.09
N LEU A 128 -9.65 -9.51 -14.70
CA LEU A 128 -9.10 -10.84 -14.50
C LEU A 128 -9.59 -11.45 -13.18
N ALA A 129 -9.66 -12.78 -13.15
CA ALA A 129 -9.74 -13.50 -11.89
C ALA A 129 -8.43 -13.33 -11.10
N GLU A 130 -8.50 -13.43 -9.77
CA GLU A 130 -7.34 -13.21 -8.89
C GLU A 130 -6.13 -14.08 -9.26
N SER A 131 -6.36 -15.35 -9.61
CA SER A 131 -5.30 -16.29 -10.00
C SER A 131 -4.61 -15.89 -11.30
N ASP A 132 -5.35 -15.32 -12.25
CA ASP A 132 -4.81 -14.89 -13.55
C ASP A 132 -4.03 -13.58 -13.39
N ALA A 133 -4.54 -12.64 -12.59
CA ALA A 133 -3.82 -11.44 -12.22
C ALA A 133 -2.48 -11.80 -11.52
N ASP A 134 -2.52 -12.73 -10.56
CA ASP A 134 -1.31 -13.19 -9.86
C ASP A 134 -0.30 -13.85 -10.81
N ALA A 135 -0.77 -14.65 -11.77
CA ALA A 135 0.10 -15.27 -12.77
C ALA A 135 0.85 -14.22 -13.61
N LEU A 136 0.14 -13.18 -14.07
CA LEU A 136 0.78 -12.07 -14.80
C LEU A 136 1.74 -11.28 -13.92
N LEU A 137 1.39 -10.97 -12.67
CA LEU A 137 2.27 -10.24 -11.76
C LEU A 137 3.54 -11.04 -11.43
N ARG A 138 3.45 -12.37 -11.29
CA ARG A 138 4.61 -13.25 -11.15
C ARG A 138 5.49 -13.22 -12.41
N ALA A 139 4.88 -13.23 -13.60
CA ALA A 139 5.62 -13.12 -14.85
C ALA A 139 6.38 -11.78 -14.94
N VAL A 140 5.74 -10.66 -14.58
CA VAL A 140 6.39 -9.34 -14.48
C VAL A 140 7.55 -9.36 -13.46
N GLN A 141 7.32 -9.91 -12.27
CA GLN A 141 8.34 -10.03 -11.22
C GLN A 141 9.56 -10.84 -11.69
N GLN A 142 9.36 -11.85 -12.53
CA GLN A 142 10.42 -12.69 -13.08
C GLN A 142 11.00 -12.17 -14.40
N GLY A 143 10.43 -11.12 -14.99
CA GLY A 143 10.81 -10.61 -16.31
C GLY A 143 10.42 -11.55 -17.46
N GLN A 144 9.44 -12.43 -17.25
CA GLN A 144 8.94 -13.41 -18.21
C GLN A 144 7.78 -12.82 -19.03
N VAL A 145 8.06 -11.78 -19.82
CA VAL A 145 7.05 -11.14 -20.68
C VAL A 145 7.10 -11.77 -22.07
N ASP A 146 5.94 -12.12 -22.64
CA ASP A 146 5.86 -12.60 -24.03
C ASP A 146 6.39 -11.51 -24.98
N ARG A 147 7.27 -11.91 -25.89
CA ARG A 147 7.88 -11.04 -26.90
C ARG A 147 6.86 -10.25 -27.73
N LYS A 148 5.64 -10.78 -27.91
CA LYS A 148 4.54 -10.11 -28.62
C LYS A 148 4.05 -8.84 -27.90
N VAL A 149 4.21 -8.77 -26.58
CA VAL A 149 3.75 -7.65 -25.75
C VAL A 149 4.89 -6.92 -25.05
N GLU A 150 6.14 -7.36 -25.24
CA GLU A 150 7.34 -6.71 -24.70
C GLU A 150 7.43 -5.23 -25.09
N ALA A 151 7.01 -4.88 -26.31
CA ALA A 151 7.01 -3.49 -26.79
C ALA A 151 6.14 -2.54 -25.95
N ALA A 152 5.11 -3.06 -25.25
CA ALA A 152 4.26 -2.26 -24.37
C ALA A 152 5.01 -1.70 -23.15
N TRP A 153 6.15 -2.30 -22.79
CA TRP A 153 7.02 -1.79 -21.73
C TRP A 153 7.91 -0.62 -22.18
N ALA A 154 7.93 -0.27 -23.47
CA ALA A 154 8.70 0.85 -24.00
C ALA A 154 10.17 0.88 -23.53
N GLY A 155 10.81 -0.29 -23.42
CA GLY A 155 12.18 -0.46 -22.96
C GLY A 155 12.39 -0.38 -21.44
N MET A 156 11.34 -0.15 -20.65
CA MET A 156 11.38 -0.23 -19.19
C MET A 156 11.44 -1.70 -18.74
N ASP A 157 12.40 -2.06 -17.89
CA ASP A 157 12.47 -3.42 -17.34
C ASP A 157 11.25 -3.71 -16.43
N PRO A 158 10.43 -4.73 -16.73
CA PRO A 158 9.25 -5.10 -15.93
C PRO A 158 9.58 -5.36 -14.46
N ARG A 159 10.75 -5.95 -14.18
CA ARG A 159 11.21 -6.29 -12.83
C ARG A 159 11.53 -5.03 -12.03
N MET A 160 12.07 -4.02 -12.70
CA MET A 160 12.35 -2.72 -12.10
C MET A 160 11.05 -1.98 -11.78
N PHE A 161 10.08 -1.98 -12.69
CA PHE A 161 8.76 -1.44 -12.40
C PHE A 161 8.12 -2.12 -11.18
N PHE A 162 8.12 -3.45 -11.14
CA PHE A 162 7.55 -4.20 -10.02
C PHE A 162 8.25 -3.91 -8.69
N SER A 163 9.57 -4.07 -8.63
CA SER A 163 10.32 -3.95 -7.38
C SER A 163 10.45 -2.51 -6.87
N LYS A 164 10.49 -1.51 -7.77
CA LYS A 164 10.80 -0.11 -7.41
C LYS A 164 9.60 0.83 -7.49
N ARG A 165 8.55 0.51 -8.24
CA ARG A 165 7.31 1.31 -8.29
C ARG A 165 6.19 0.58 -7.59
N VAL A 166 5.80 -0.60 -8.07
CA VAL A 166 4.67 -1.36 -7.52
C VAL A 166 4.86 -1.61 -6.02
N LEU A 167 5.93 -2.31 -5.61
CA LEU A 167 6.11 -2.65 -4.19
C LEU A 167 6.36 -1.42 -3.31
N MET A 168 7.17 -0.46 -3.75
CA MET A 168 7.55 0.69 -2.91
C MET A 168 6.40 1.68 -2.78
N ASP A 169 5.78 2.08 -3.89
CA ASP A 169 4.75 3.11 -3.89
C ASP A 169 3.43 2.56 -3.32
N ILE A 170 3.04 1.31 -3.64
CA ILE A 170 1.79 0.73 -3.11
C ILE A 170 1.89 0.48 -1.62
N CYS A 171 2.95 -0.19 -1.14
CA CYS A 171 3.12 -0.41 0.30
C CYS A 171 3.29 0.91 1.05
N GLY A 172 4.04 1.87 0.49
CA GLY A 172 4.21 3.20 1.07
C GLY A 172 2.89 3.96 1.15
N ALA A 173 2.06 3.93 0.11
CA ALA A 173 0.74 4.53 0.11
C ALA A 173 -0.17 3.86 1.14
N TYR A 174 -0.24 2.53 1.14
CA TYR A 174 -1.07 1.75 2.06
C TYR A 174 -0.75 2.08 3.53
N TYR A 175 0.51 1.92 3.92
CA TYR A 175 0.96 2.17 5.30
C TYR A 175 1.10 3.66 5.65
N SER A 176 0.73 4.57 4.75
CA SER A 176 0.56 6.00 5.08
C SER A 176 -0.84 6.32 5.62
N HIS A 177 -1.81 5.43 5.41
CA HIS A 177 -3.21 5.67 5.77
C HIS A 177 -3.50 5.25 7.23
N PRO A 178 -4.26 6.04 8.01
CA PRO A 178 -4.57 5.71 9.40
C PRO A 178 -5.27 4.37 9.61
N PHE A 179 -6.08 3.91 8.65
CA PHE A 179 -6.72 2.58 8.75
C PHE A 179 -5.70 1.44 8.74
N ALA A 180 -4.65 1.51 7.92
CA ALA A 180 -3.55 0.54 7.95
C ALA A 180 -2.79 0.59 9.29
N TRP A 181 -2.73 1.75 9.95
CA TRP A 181 -2.07 1.87 11.26
C TRP A 181 -2.84 1.14 12.35
N ASN A 182 -4.17 1.11 12.29
CA ASN A 182 -4.98 0.33 13.22
C ASN A 182 -4.70 -1.17 13.08
N GLU A 183 -4.51 -1.66 11.85
CA GLU A 183 -4.22 -3.08 11.58
C GLU A 183 -2.92 -3.56 12.23
N ILE A 184 -1.90 -2.70 12.28
CA ILE A 184 -0.56 -3.03 12.81
C ILE A 184 -0.30 -2.44 14.19
N GLY A 185 -1.30 -1.80 14.81
CA GLY A 185 -1.14 -1.14 16.12
C GLY A 185 -0.20 0.06 16.12
N PHE A 186 0.03 0.69 14.95
CA PHE A 186 0.96 1.80 14.81
C PHE A 186 0.40 3.09 15.40
N GLY A 187 1.26 3.81 16.13
CA GLY A 187 0.92 5.01 16.89
C GLY A 187 0.52 6.24 16.06
N GLY A 188 0.82 6.23 14.77
CA GLY A 188 0.91 7.42 13.93
C GLY A 188 2.28 8.11 14.06
N PRO A 189 2.52 9.21 13.33
CA PRO A 189 3.81 9.90 13.33
C PRO A 189 4.22 10.37 14.73
N ALA A 190 5.52 10.29 15.03
CA ALA A 190 6.05 10.62 16.35
C ALA A 190 5.99 12.13 16.68
N SER A 191 5.80 13.02 15.71
CA SER A 191 5.79 14.48 15.96
C SER A 191 4.43 14.97 16.49
N PRO A 192 4.40 15.82 17.54
CA PRO A 192 5.53 16.52 18.19
C PRO A 192 6.16 15.75 19.37
N ARG A 193 5.67 14.56 19.66
CA ARG A 193 5.81 13.86 20.94
C ARG A 193 7.14 13.11 21.13
N GLY A 194 7.75 12.63 20.05
CA GLY A 194 8.78 11.59 20.08
C GLY A 194 8.22 10.21 20.46
N TYR A 195 9.01 9.14 20.31
CA TYR A 195 8.79 7.86 20.99
C TYR A 195 9.52 7.94 22.34
N VAL A 196 8.79 7.94 23.46
CA VAL A 196 9.34 8.38 24.76
C VAL A 196 9.83 7.20 25.60
N ARG A 197 9.27 6.00 25.42
CA ARG A 197 9.73 4.79 26.11
C ARG A 197 10.34 3.82 25.11
N MET A 198 11.68 3.70 25.13
CA MET A 198 12.44 2.74 24.31
C MET A 198 12.94 1.51 25.12
N ASP A 199 12.53 1.37 26.38
CA ASP A 199 12.90 0.22 27.22
C ASP A 199 12.06 -1.02 26.90
N PHE A 200 12.69 -2.20 26.94
CA PHE A 200 12.01 -3.46 26.73
C PHE A 200 10.84 -3.64 27.70
N ASN A 201 9.67 -3.98 27.16
CA ASN A 201 8.46 -4.34 27.91
C ASN A 201 7.77 -3.19 28.67
N ARG A 202 8.01 -1.92 28.29
CA ARG A 202 7.17 -0.78 28.73
C ARG A 202 6.42 -0.18 27.56
N ARG A 203 5.13 0.08 27.75
CA ARG A 203 4.30 0.81 26.77
C ARG A 203 4.17 2.25 27.16
N ASP A 204 4.12 3.09 26.15
CA ASP A 204 3.48 4.38 26.30
C ASP A 204 1.93 4.21 26.33
N PRO A 205 1.19 4.99 27.15
CA PRO A 205 -0.28 4.89 27.29
C PRO A 205 -1.10 4.98 26.00
N TRP A 206 -0.48 5.35 24.88
CA TRP A 206 -1.10 5.50 23.57
C TRP A 206 -0.72 4.38 22.58
N GLU A 207 0.13 3.44 22.97
CA GLU A 207 0.40 2.24 22.18
C GLU A 207 -0.82 1.32 22.15
N ALA A 208 -1.02 0.65 21.01
CA ALA A 208 -2.14 -0.24 20.83
C ALA A 208 -2.03 -1.47 21.76
N ARG A 209 -3.16 -1.88 22.33
CA ARG A 209 -3.25 -3.11 23.13
C ARG A 209 -3.53 -4.30 22.21
N MET A 210 -2.68 -5.32 22.27
CA MET A 210 -2.91 -6.56 21.54
C MET A 210 -4.04 -7.37 22.19
N ASP A 211 -4.92 -7.94 21.38
CA ASP A 211 -5.96 -8.86 21.84
C ASP A 211 -5.31 -10.07 22.55
N GLY A 212 -5.85 -10.45 23.71
CA GLY A 212 -5.35 -11.59 24.50
C GLY A 212 -4.13 -11.29 25.38
N GLU A 213 -3.62 -10.06 25.37
CA GLU A 213 -2.59 -9.61 26.29
C GLU A 213 -3.24 -9.03 27.56
N GLY A 214 -3.04 -9.70 28.69
CA GLY A 214 -3.55 -9.21 29.99
C GLY A 214 -2.94 -7.87 30.41
N ASP A 215 -3.59 -7.18 31.35
CA ASP A 215 -3.10 -5.91 31.91
C ASP A 215 -1.74 -6.15 32.58
N ARG A 216 -0.67 -5.62 32.00
CA ARG A 216 0.72 -5.82 32.47
C ARG A 216 1.24 -4.66 33.31
N ASP A 217 0.35 -3.80 33.79
CA ASP A 217 0.70 -2.73 34.73
C ASP A 217 0.48 -3.24 36.16
N GLY A 218 1.41 -4.11 36.61
CA GLY A 218 1.61 -4.43 38.02
C GLY A 218 2.51 -3.39 38.67
N HIS A 219 2.06 -2.90 39.83
CA HIS A 219 2.66 -1.86 40.70
C HIS A 219 4.19 -1.82 40.81
#